data_AF-A0AAV3IG69-F1
#
_entry.id   AF-A0AAV3IG69-F1
#
_cell.length_a   1.000
_cell.length_b   1.000
_cell.length_c   1.000
_cell.angle_alpha   90.00
_cell.angle_beta   90.00
_cell.angle_gamma   90.00
#
_symmetry.space_group_name_H-M   'P 1'
#
loop_
_entity.id
_entity.type
_entity.pdbx_description
1 polymer ?
#
loop_
_entity_poly.entity_id
_entity_poly.type
_entity_poly.pdbx_seq_one_letter_code
_entity_poly.pdbx_strand_id
1 'polypeptide(L)'
;MDFTTLQNDFSNDYQKALIANAEFLEAKKYYNGNQLPQDVLNIILDRGQTPIVENMFKVIVNKILGYKIESISEIRLSPKQEEDRALSDLLNSLLQVFIQQENYDKAMIERDKNLLIGGLGVIQLWVNEDKEKNVEIDIKALKPESFVIDYFSTDKNALDARRFHKMLEITEQEALLLFGDSVMVNYSSVNHERIASVIESWYKEYNQNSQSFEWNRYLWSRSAGIYKSELKPFKNGACPFIVSKLYTDELNNYYGLFRDIKPMQDFINYAENRMGNMMGSFKAMFEEDAVVDVAEFVETMSLDNAIAKVRPNALKDHKIQFMNNQADLSALSQKAEQKRQLLRLLAGLNDESLGMAVNRQSGVAIAQRKESGLMGLQTFLKATDEMDRLIFKLAVSFICEYFTKEQVFKIVDRKVGDRYFKINSSEDNKIRPLKFDLILKSQLKTESRDEKWYNWNELLKILAPIRPDLVPNLVPLMLNDMDSPITNDVLEAIQNANALQEQNAQANAPYNEQIQALQIQKLQAEILELQAKAHKYTEQGALSQTTNESEKINQAVAISEMQQESAKNDNNAKTPENKPNKKLKTSDKTTWRKYPSAQNLDY
;
A
#
# COMPACT_ATOMS: atom_id res chain seq x y z
N MET A 1 23.47 -7.56 -40.06
CA MET A 1 22.46 -6.67 -40.67
C MET A 1 23.16 -5.46 -41.31
N ASP A 2 22.60 -4.88 -42.36
CA ASP A 2 23.24 -3.77 -43.09
C ASP A 2 22.99 -2.40 -42.45
N PHE A 3 23.97 -1.51 -42.56
CA PHE A 3 23.92 -0.16 -41.99
C PHE A 3 22.74 0.68 -42.52
N THR A 4 22.45 0.60 -43.83
CA THR A 4 21.33 1.31 -44.46
C THR A 4 19.98 0.88 -43.88
N THR A 5 19.82 -0.39 -43.55
CA THR A 5 18.60 -0.93 -42.92
C THR A 5 18.48 -0.39 -41.50
N LEU A 6 19.54 -0.49 -40.69
CA LEU A 6 19.59 0.07 -39.32
C LEU A 6 19.24 1.57 -39.32
N GLN A 7 19.79 2.33 -40.27
CA GLN A 7 19.57 3.78 -40.37
C GLN A 7 18.14 4.14 -40.75
N ASN A 8 17.55 3.44 -41.73
CA ASN A 8 16.16 3.66 -42.14
C ASN A 8 15.18 3.28 -41.03
N ASP A 9 15.37 2.12 -40.42
CA ASP A 9 14.54 1.61 -39.33
C ASP A 9 14.53 2.54 -38.12
N PHE A 10 15.72 2.95 -37.66
CA PHE A 10 15.83 3.92 -36.57
C PHE A 10 15.24 5.27 -36.93
N SER A 11 15.38 5.74 -38.17
CA SER A 11 14.80 7.02 -38.59
C SER A 11 13.28 7.01 -38.54
N ASN A 12 12.64 5.91 -38.97
CA ASN A 12 11.19 5.72 -38.91
C ASN A 12 10.68 5.69 -37.46
N ASP A 13 11.30 4.89 -36.59
CA ASP A 13 10.88 4.78 -35.18
C ASP A 13 11.14 6.08 -34.42
N TYR A 14 12.29 6.73 -34.66
CA TYR A 14 12.61 8.02 -34.06
C TYR A 14 11.60 9.11 -34.45
N GLN A 15 11.21 9.20 -35.73
CA GLN A 15 10.18 10.15 -36.18
C GLN A 15 8.84 9.98 -35.47
N LYS A 16 8.47 8.74 -35.12
CA LYS A 16 7.25 8.45 -34.35
C LYS A 16 7.42 8.78 -32.87
N ALA A 17 8.54 8.38 -32.27
CA ALA A 17 8.87 8.70 -30.88
C ALA A 17 9.01 10.21 -30.61
N LEU A 18 9.35 11.04 -31.61
CA LEU A 18 9.43 12.50 -31.47
C LEU A 18 8.15 13.14 -30.92
N ILE A 19 6.97 12.62 -31.25
CA ILE A 19 5.69 13.17 -30.78
C ILE A 19 5.58 13.01 -29.25
N ALA A 20 5.73 11.78 -28.75
CA ALA A 20 5.68 11.50 -27.32
C ALA A 20 6.87 12.13 -26.55
N ASN A 21 8.05 12.22 -27.17
CA ASN A 21 9.21 12.87 -26.57
C ASN A 21 9.05 14.39 -26.46
N ALA A 22 8.38 15.04 -27.42
CA ALA A 22 8.04 16.46 -27.33
C ALA A 22 7.05 16.73 -26.18
N GLU A 23 6.03 15.90 -26.05
CA GLU A 23 5.06 15.96 -24.94
C GLU A 23 5.73 15.72 -23.59
N PHE A 24 6.63 14.75 -23.47
CA PHE A 24 7.42 14.53 -22.24
C PHE A 24 8.33 15.72 -21.89
N LEU A 25 8.99 16.32 -22.87
CA LEU A 25 9.83 17.51 -22.67
C LEU A 25 8.99 18.71 -22.22
N GLU A 26 7.77 18.87 -22.74
CA GLU A 26 6.82 19.87 -22.26
C GLU A 26 6.38 19.57 -20.83
N ALA A 27 5.95 18.35 -20.53
CA ALA A 27 5.57 17.91 -19.19
C ALA A 27 6.69 18.16 -18.14
N LYS A 28 7.95 17.95 -18.53
CA LYS A 28 9.15 18.23 -17.72
C LYS A 28 9.33 19.73 -17.44
N LYS A 29 9.07 20.61 -18.41
CA LYS A 29 9.04 22.07 -18.20
C LYS A 29 7.94 22.45 -17.21
N TYR A 30 6.74 21.88 -17.36
CA TYR A 30 5.62 22.16 -16.47
C TYR A 30 5.86 21.70 -15.04
N TYR A 31 6.43 20.50 -14.85
CA TYR A 31 6.83 20.01 -13.53
C TYR A 31 7.83 20.95 -12.84
N ASN A 32 8.77 21.51 -13.60
CA ASN A 32 9.77 22.46 -13.09
C ASN A 32 9.22 23.89 -12.86
N GLY A 33 7.98 24.20 -13.28
CA GLY A 33 7.35 25.52 -13.13
C GLY A 33 7.46 26.43 -14.36
N ASN A 34 8.15 26.00 -15.41
CA ASN A 34 8.25 26.73 -16.69
C ASN A 34 6.99 26.45 -17.54
N GLN A 35 5.85 26.98 -17.09
CA GLN A 35 4.52 26.70 -17.64
C GLN A 35 4.00 27.77 -18.61
N LEU A 36 4.52 28.99 -18.54
CA LEU A 36 4.09 30.08 -19.42
C LEU A 36 4.90 30.08 -20.73
N PRO A 37 4.24 30.19 -21.89
CA PRO A 37 4.91 30.48 -23.17
C PRO A 37 5.73 31.77 -23.11
N GLN A 38 6.83 31.82 -23.88
CA GLN A 38 7.81 32.91 -23.81
C GLN A 38 7.24 34.26 -24.29
N ASP A 39 6.37 34.23 -25.29
CA ASP A 39 5.60 35.38 -25.79
C ASP A 39 4.67 35.96 -24.71
N VAL A 40 3.95 35.10 -23.99
CA VAL A 40 3.08 35.48 -22.87
C VAL A 40 3.91 36.08 -21.73
N LEU A 41 5.04 35.46 -21.41
CA LEU A 41 5.94 35.92 -20.35
C LEU A 41 6.54 37.30 -20.68
N ASN A 42 6.96 37.53 -21.93
CA ASN A 42 7.40 38.85 -22.38
C ASN A 42 6.29 39.89 -22.22
N ILE A 43 5.07 39.60 -22.67
CA ILE A 43 3.90 40.51 -22.53
C ILE A 43 3.56 40.84 -21.07
N ILE A 44 3.84 39.94 -20.12
CA ILE A 44 3.65 40.17 -18.69
C ILE A 44 4.77 41.07 -18.14
N LEU A 45 6.03 40.81 -18.51
CA LEU A 45 7.18 41.62 -18.11
C LEU A 45 7.15 43.04 -18.69
N ASP A 46 6.71 43.20 -19.94
CA ASP A 46 6.53 44.51 -20.60
C ASP A 46 5.50 45.40 -19.88
N ARG A 47 4.58 44.80 -19.10
CA ARG A 47 3.63 45.51 -18.23
C ARG A 47 4.18 45.82 -16.84
N GLY A 48 5.41 45.42 -16.53
CA GLY A 48 5.98 45.48 -15.18
C GLY A 48 5.33 44.52 -14.18
N GLN A 49 4.60 43.50 -14.65
CA GLN A 49 3.91 42.52 -13.80
C GLN A 49 4.80 41.30 -13.54
N THR A 50 4.77 40.76 -12.33
CA THR A 50 5.43 39.49 -12.00
C THR A 50 4.59 38.33 -12.51
N PRO A 51 5.13 37.39 -13.31
CA PRO A 51 4.38 36.22 -13.78
C PRO A 51 4.00 35.29 -12.62
N ILE A 52 2.70 34.99 -12.50
CA ILE A 52 2.14 34.08 -11.50
C ILE A 52 2.02 32.68 -12.12
N VAL A 53 2.51 31.65 -11.43
CA VAL A 53 2.37 30.24 -11.86
C VAL A 53 1.97 29.39 -10.66
N GLU A 54 0.75 28.84 -10.68
CA GLU A 54 0.24 27.98 -9.62
C GLU A 54 0.46 26.50 -9.98
N ASN A 55 1.62 25.95 -9.63
CA ASN A 55 2.05 24.62 -10.10
C ASN A 55 1.35 23.44 -9.38
N MET A 56 0.06 23.26 -9.66
CA MET A 56 -0.75 22.12 -9.19
C MET A 56 -0.27 20.78 -9.77
N PHE A 57 0.22 20.77 -11.01
CA PHE A 57 0.79 19.57 -11.64
C PHE A 57 1.90 18.93 -10.79
N LYS A 58 2.87 19.71 -10.30
CA LYS A 58 3.95 19.22 -9.44
C LYS A 58 3.45 18.67 -8.11
N VAL A 59 2.45 19.30 -7.50
CA VAL A 59 1.84 18.85 -6.23
C VAL A 59 1.24 17.46 -6.40
N ILE A 60 0.47 17.25 -7.47
CA ILE A 60 -0.18 15.98 -7.79
C ILE A 60 0.84 14.89 -8.12
N VAL A 61 1.80 15.16 -9.00
CA VAL A 61 2.85 14.20 -9.37
C VAL A 61 3.66 13.77 -8.14
N ASN A 62 4.10 14.73 -7.31
CA ASN A 62 4.84 14.42 -6.10
C ASN A 62 4.02 13.60 -5.11
N LYS A 63 2.71 13.82 -5.04
CA LYS A 63 1.83 13.06 -4.16
C LYS A 63 1.64 11.61 -4.61
N ILE A 64 1.42 11.39 -5.91
CA ILE A 64 1.26 10.04 -6.48
C ILE A 64 2.56 9.24 -6.29
N LEU A 65 3.72 9.88 -6.51
CA LEU A 65 5.03 9.27 -6.26
C LEU A 65 5.25 8.99 -4.76
N GLY A 66 4.92 9.94 -3.88
CA GLY A 66 4.98 9.73 -2.43
C GLY A 66 4.14 8.54 -1.97
N TYR A 67 2.94 8.39 -2.51
CA TYR A 67 2.08 7.23 -2.26
C TYR A 67 2.72 5.91 -2.74
N LYS A 68 3.31 5.85 -3.95
CA LYS A 68 3.99 4.62 -4.43
C LYS A 68 5.22 4.30 -3.56
N ILE A 69 5.97 5.30 -3.09
CA ILE A 69 7.08 5.14 -2.12
C ILE A 69 6.57 4.65 -0.75
N GLU A 70 5.35 5.01 -0.36
CA GLU A 70 4.65 4.49 0.82
C GLU A 70 4.08 3.08 0.63
N SER A 71 3.99 2.55 -0.60
CA SER A 71 3.64 1.14 -0.83
C SER A 71 4.86 0.22 -0.72
N ILE A 72 4.70 -0.95 -0.11
CA ILE A 72 5.64 -2.07 -0.21
C ILE A 72 5.10 -3.04 -1.26
N SER A 73 5.92 -3.31 -2.27
CA SER A 73 5.73 -4.46 -3.15
C SER A 73 6.49 -5.64 -2.54
N GLU A 74 5.84 -6.50 -1.76
CA GLU A 74 6.45 -7.77 -1.36
C GLU A 74 6.47 -8.71 -2.56
N ILE A 75 7.66 -9.16 -2.95
CA ILE A 75 7.84 -10.01 -4.12
C ILE A 75 8.46 -11.31 -3.65
N ARG A 76 7.75 -12.40 -3.92
CA ARG A 76 8.15 -13.74 -3.50
C ARG A 76 8.10 -14.69 -4.69
N LEU A 77 9.25 -15.30 -4.95
CA LEU A 77 9.36 -16.47 -5.81
C LEU A 77 8.66 -17.64 -5.13
N SER A 78 7.76 -18.28 -5.87
CA SER A 78 7.16 -19.56 -5.53
C SER A 78 7.69 -20.61 -6.53
N PRO A 79 8.20 -21.76 -6.02
CA PRO A 79 8.62 -22.84 -6.91
C PRO A 79 7.39 -23.52 -7.53
N LYS A 80 7.55 -24.12 -8.72
CA LYS A 80 6.50 -24.94 -9.35
C LYS A 80 6.52 -26.41 -8.90
N GLN A 81 7.66 -26.89 -8.40
CA GLN A 81 7.87 -28.25 -7.91
C GLN A 81 8.34 -28.18 -6.45
N GLU A 82 7.94 -29.13 -5.60
CA GLU A 82 8.28 -29.07 -4.16
C GLU A 82 9.79 -29.18 -3.89
N GLU A 83 10.50 -29.93 -4.76
CA GLU A 83 11.95 -30.14 -4.72
C GLU A 83 12.74 -28.82 -4.84
N ASP A 84 12.20 -27.83 -5.56
CA ASP A 84 12.88 -26.55 -5.82
C ASP A 84 12.73 -25.52 -4.69
N ARG A 85 12.07 -25.88 -3.59
CA ARG A 85 11.75 -24.95 -2.50
C ARG A 85 12.99 -24.32 -1.86
N ALA A 86 14.03 -25.12 -1.60
CA ALA A 86 15.28 -24.63 -1.03
C ALA A 86 15.97 -23.62 -1.96
N LEU A 87 16.00 -23.90 -3.27
CA LEU A 87 16.55 -23.01 -4.28
C LEU A 87 15.71 -21.73 -4.43
N SER A 88 14.38 -21.83 -4.35
CA SER A 88 13.48 -20.66 -4.35
C SER A 88 13.70 -19.75 -3.14
N ASP A 89 13.95 -20.29 -1.95
CA ASP A 89 14.25 -19.50 -0.75
C ASP A 89 15.65 -18.85 -0.81
N LEU A 90 16.63 -19.50 -1.46
CA LEU A 90 17.93 -18.90 -1.79
C LEU A 90 17.81 -17.79 -2.84
N LEU A 91 17.01 -17.98 -3.90
CA LEU A 91 16.76 -16.93 -4.89
C LEU A 91 15.97 -15.75 -4.31
N ASN A 92 15.01 -15.99 -3.40
CA ASN A 92 14.33 -14.94 -2.64
C ASN A 92 15.34 -14.12 -1.81
N SER A 93 16.32 -14.79 -1.20
CA SER A 93 17.40 -14.14 -0.47
C SER A 93 18.26 -13.26 -1.40
N LEU A 94 18.65 -13.76 -2.58
CA LEU A 94 19.39 -12.96 -3.58
C LEU A 94 18.58 -11.77 -4.14
N LEU A 95 17.27 -11.92 -4.29
CA LEU A 95 16.40 -10.80 -4.68
C LEU A 95 16.32 -9.71 -3.60
N GLN A 96 16.37 -10.06 -2.32
CA GLN A 96 16.47 -9.07 -1.24
C GLN A 96 17.79 -8.30 -1.32
N VAL A 97 18.91 -8.96 -1.63
CA VAL A 97 20.21 -8.29 -1.85
C VAL A 97 20.12 -7.31 -3.03
N PHE A 98 19.51 -7.72 -4.14
CA PHE A 98 19.29 -6.86 -5.31
C PHE A 98 18.41 -5.62 -5.00
N ILE A 99 17.35 -5.79 -4.20
CA ILE A 99 16.52 -4.66 -3.72
C ILE A 99 17.30 -3.73 -2.77
N GLN A 100 18.24 -4.27 -1.98
CA GLN A 100 19.05 -3.51 -1.02
C GLN A 100 20.23 -2.74 -1.68
N GLN A 101 20.41 -2.80 -2.99
CA GLN A 101 21.43 -2.01 -3.71
C GLN A 101 21.09 -0.50 -3.73
N GLU A 102 22.09 0.36 -3.55
CA GLU A 102 21.93 1.83 -3.52
C GLU A 102 21.25 2.42 -4.77
N ASN A 103 21.52 1.84 -5.95
CA ASN A 103 20.92 2.29 -7.21
C ASN A 103 19.44 1.89 -7.37
N TYR A 104 18.94 0.89 -6.63
CA TYR A 104 17.62 0.30 -6.84
C TYR A 104 16.49 1.32 -6.62
N ASP A 105 16.41 1.90 -5.42
CA ASP A 105 15.37 2.89 -5.06
C ASP A 105 15.39 4.10 -5.98
N LYS A 106 16.60 4.59 -6.31
CA LYS A 106 16.80 5.71 -7.23
C LYS A 106 16.27 5.39 -8.64
N ALA A 107 16.57 4.21 -9.16
CA ALA A 107 16.09 3.78 -10.47
C ALA A 107 14.56 3.60 -10.49
N MET A 108 13.95 3.05 -9.43
CA MET A 108 12.50 2.89 -9.35
C MET A 108 11.77 4.25 -9.27
N ILE A 109 12.26 5.18 -8.45
CA ILE A 109 11.67 6.52 -8.33
C ILE A 109 11.80 7.30 -9.66
N GLU A 110 12.94 7.22 -10.34
CA GLU A 110 13.12 7.88 -11.65
C GLU A 110 12.25 7.24 -12.74
N ARG A 111 12.13 5.91 -12.77
CA ARG A 111 11.20 5.17 -13.64
C ARG A 111 9.75 5.62 -13.42
N ASP A 112 9.28 5.60 -12.17
CA ASP A 112 7.89 5.91 -11.83
C ASP A 112 7.55 7.36 -12.17
N LYS A 113 8.49 8.28 -11.94
CA LYS A 113 8.36 9.67 -12.36
C LYS A 113 8.28 9.81 -13.88
N ASN A 114 9.12 9.12 -14.64
CA ASN A 114 9.12 9.17 -16.11
C ASN A 114 7.84 8.55 -16.70
N LEU A 115 7.38 7.41 -16.15
CA LEU A 115 6.14 6.75 -16.53
C LEU A 115 4.91 7.62 -16.24
N LEU A 116 4.84 8.24 -15.06
CA LEU A 116 3.70 9.08 -14.67
C LEU A 116 3.62 10.39 -15.47
N ILE A 117 4.76 11.05 -15.68
CA ILE A 117 4.84 12.35 -16.37
C ILE A 117 4.71 12.17 -17.89
N GLY A 118 5.52 11.29 -18.49
CA GLY A 118 5.67 11.13 -19.95
C GLY A 118 4.99 9.91 -20.56
N GLY A 119 4.44 9.02 -19.75
CA GLY A 119 3.81 7.79 -20.23
C GLY A 119 4.77 6.65 -20.57
N LEU A 120 6.08 6.85 -20.38
CA LEU A 120 7.11 5.86 -20.69
C LEU A 120 8.07 5.67 -19.51
N GLY A 121 8.07 4.46 -18.94
CA GLY A 121 9.08 3.99 -18.00
C GLY A 121 10.05 3.03 -18.69
N VAL A 122 11.36 3.23 -18.53
CA VAL A 122 12.40 2.33 -19.07
C VAL A 122 13.44 2.05 -18.00
N ILE A 123 13.73 0.77 -17.77
CA ILE A 123 14.83 0.30 -16.93
C ILE A 123 15.74 -0.59 -17.76
N GLN A 124 17.05 -0.36 -17.62
CA GLN A 124 18.10 -1.26 -18.06
C GLN A 124 18.61 -2.06 -16.86
N LEU A 125 18.61 -3.38 -16.98
CA LEU A 125 19.43 -4.26 -16.15
C LEU A 125 20.70 -4.62 -16.92
N TRP A 126 21.86 -4.54 -16.27
CA TRP A 126 23.13 -4.90 -16.87
C TRP A 126 23.94 -5.79 -15.94
N VAL A 127 24.69 -6.73 -16.50
CA VAL A 127 25.56 -7.64 -15.74
C VAL A 127 26.98 -7.09 -15.80
N ASN A 128 27.52 -6.71 -14.65
CA ASN A 128 28.89 -6.25 -14.49
C ASN A 128 29.74 -7.37 -13.87
N GLU A 129 30.97 -7.52 -14.35
CA GLU A 129 31.99 -8.38 -13.72
C GLU A 129 33.10 -7.48 -13.15
N ASP A 130 33.32 -7.54 -11.84
CA ASP A 130 34.44 -6.85 -11.19
C ASP A 130 35.79 -7.54 -11.50
N LYS A 131 36.92 -6.94 -11.12
CA LYS A 131 38.29 -7.45 -11.29
C LYS A 131 38.49 -8.85 -10.73
N GLU A 132 37.82 -9.18 -9.62
CA GLU A 132 37.82 -10.54 -9.04
C GLU A 132 36.92 -11.53 -9.81
N LYS A 133 36.29 -11.08 -10.90
CA LYS A 133 35.20 -11.74 -11.63
C LYS A 133 34.05 -12.11 -10.69
N ASN A 134 33.73 -11.20 -9.77
CA ASN A 134 32.49 -11.22 -9.01
C ASN A 134 31.40 -10.60 -9.88
N VAL A 135 30.25 -11.25 -9.97
CA VAL A 135 29.13 -10.75 -10.77
C VAL A 135 28.24 -9.88 -9.90
N GLU A 136 27.91 -8.69 -10.42
CA GLU A 136 26.86 -7.83 -9.89
C GLU A 136 25.87 -7.49 -11.01
N ILE A 137 24.59 -7.34 -10.66
CA ILE A 137 23.57 -6.84 -11.58
C ILE A 137 23.32 -5.38 -11.21
N ASP A 138 23.59 -4.46 -12.13
CA ASP A 138 23.31 -3.04 -11.97
C ASP A 138 21.96 -2.69 -12.60
N ILE A 139 21.29 -1.70 -12.02
CA ILE A 139 19.95 -1.25 -12.41
C ILE A 139 19.95 0.25 -12.69
N LYS A 140 19.51 0.62 -13.89
CA LYS A 140 19.54 2.01 -14.36
C LYS A 140 18.23 2.40 -15.02
N ALA A 141 17.56 3.42 -14.48
CA ALA A 141 16.48 4.09 -15.20
C ALA A 141 17.06 4.81 -16.43
N LEU A 142 16.39 4.67 -17.57
CA LEU A 142 16.72 5.43 -18.77
C LEU A 142 15.72 6.58 -18.96
N LYS A 143 16.21 7.69 -19.52
CA LYS A 143 15.36 8.83 -19.88
C LYS A 143 14.54 8.45 -21.12
N PRO A 144 13.23 8.74 -21.17
CA PRO A 144 12.42 8.59 -22.37
C PRO A 144 13.04 9.28 -23.60
N GLU A 145 13.63 10.46 -23.38
CA GLU A 145 14.37 11.26 -24.37
C GLU A 145 15.46 10.48 -25.10
N SER A 146 16.10 9.52 -24.43
CA SER A 146 17.24 8.75 -24.93
C SER A 146 16.88 7.32 -25.35
N PHE A 147 15.58 6.98 -25.44
CA PHE A 147 15.13 5.62 -25.76
C PHE A 147 13.99 5.63 -26.79
N VAL A 148 14.02 4.70 -27.73
CA VAL A 148 13.08 4.56 -28.83
C VAL A 148 12.67 3.09 -28.95
N ILE A 149 11.37 2.87 -29.14
CA ILE A 149 10.74 1.55 -29.26
C ILE A 149 10.33 1.34 -30.73
N ASP A 150 10.35 0.09 -31.21
CA ASP A 150 9.71 -0.31 -32.47
C ASP A 150 8.31 0.30 -32.60
N TYR A 151 8.08 1.11 -33.64
CA TYR A 151 6.79 1.78 -33.85
C TYR A 151 5.59 0.82 -33.92
N PHE A 152 5.84 -0.42 -34.36
CA PHE A 152 4.80 -1.45 -34.47
C PHE A 152 4.47 -2.13 -33.14
N SER A 153 5.20 -1.83 -32.05
CA SER A 153 4.91 -2.36 -30.72
C SER A 153 3.64 -1.75 -30.14
N THR A 154 2.61 -2.56 -29.99
CA THR A 154 1.32 -2.21 -29.39
C THR A 154 1.19 -2.67 -27.94
N ASP A 155 1.96 -3.67 -27.52
CA ASP A 155 1.97 -4.14 -26.13
C ASP A 155 2.41 -3.04 -25.16
N LYS A 156 1.77 -2.98 -23.98
CA LYS A 156 2.10 -2.02 -22.93
C LYS A 156 3.52 -2.16 -22.44
N ASN A 157 4.00 -3.39 -22.30
CA ASN A 157 5.37 -3.67 -21.83
C ASN A 157 6.35 -3.92 -22.99
N ALA A 158 5.93 -3.61 -24.22
CA ALA A 158 6.69 -3.75 -25.47
C ALA A 158 7.30 -5.14 -25.72
N LEU A 159 6.68 -6.22 -25.23
CA LEU A 159 7.16 -7.60 -25.41
C LEU A 159 7.04 -8.09 -26.87
N ASP A 160 6.21 -7.41 -27.66
CA ASP A 160 6.02 -7.60 -29.10
C ASP A 160 7.08 -6.86 -29.96
N ALA A 161 7.86 -5.95 -29.38
CA ALA A 161 8.85 -5.17 -30.12
C ALA A 161 9.92 -6.06 -30.76
N ARG A 162 10.24 -5.78 -32.03
CA ARG A 162 11.33 -6.45 -32.75
C ARG A 162 12.67 -5.76 -32.55
N ARG A 163 12.64 -4.48 -32.13
CA ARG A 163 13.83 -3.65 -31.94
C ARG A 163 13.65 -2.58 -30.86
N PHE A 164 14.77 -2.17 -30.29
CA PHE A 164 14.88 -1.05 -29.36
C PHE A 164 16.13 -0.24 -29.73
N HIS A 165 16.06 1.09 -29.60
CA HIS A 165 17.20 1.96 -29.84
C HIS A 165 17.43 2.88 -28.65
N LYS A 166 18.63 2.85 -28.10
CA LYS A 166 19.08 3.69 -27.01
C LYS A 166 20.12 4.67 -27.55
N MET A 167 19.85 5.96 -27.41
CA MET A 167 20.76 7.02 -27.81
C MET A 167 21.68 7.35 -26.64
N LEU A 168 22.99 7.38 -26.91
CA LEU A 168 24.03 7.62 -25.94
C LEU A 168 24.86 8.82 -26.39
N GLU A 169 24.98 9.81 -25.51
CA GLU A 169 26.04 10.81 -25.58
C GLU A 169 27.11 10.39 -24.58
N ILE A 170 28.30 10.10 -25.08
CA ILE A 170 29.46 9.68 -24.27
C ILE A 170 30.61 10.66 -24.47
N THR A 171 31.46 10.79 -23.45
CA THR A 171 32.63 11.67 -23.52
C THR A 171 33.67 11.15 -24.51
N GLU A 172 34.55 12.03 -25.01
CA GLU A 172 35.67 11.66 -25.90
C GLU A 172 36.54 10.52 -25.30
N GLN A 173 36.78 10.52 -23.99
CA GLN A 173 37.57 9.49 -23.31
C GLN A 173 36.87 8.12 -23.26
N GLU A 174 35.59 8.09 -22.89
CA GLU A 174 34.79 6.85 -22.88
C GLU A 174 34.60 6.29 -24.29
N ALA A 175 34.40 7.17 -25.28
CA ALA A 175 34.28 6.79 -26.68
C ALA A 175 35.54 6.06 -27.19
N LEU A 176 36.71 6.64 -26.96
CA LEU A 176 38.00 6.04 -27.33
C LEU A 176 38.26 4.72 -26.58
N LEU A 177 37.84 4.60 -25.32
CA LEU A 177 37.95 3.34 -24.56
C LEU A 177 37.04 2.23 -25.10
N LEU A 178 35.82 2.56 -25.54
CA LEU A 178 34.83 1.56 -26.00
C LEU A 178 35.03 1.10 -27.45
N PHE A 179 35.60 1.96 -28.29
CA PHE A 179 35.59 1.80 -29.76
C PHE A 179 36.92 2.15 -30.45
N GLY A 180 37.92 2.64 -29.70
CA GLY A 180 39.19 3.12 -30.25
C GLY A 180 39.05 4.34 -31.16
N ASP A 181 40.05 4.54 -32.02
CA ASP A 181 40.14 5.68 -32.95
C ASP A 181 39.05 5.72 -34.04
N SER A 182 38.12 4.75 -34.06
CA SER A 182 37.05 4.66 -35.06
C SER A 182 35.89 5.65 -34.85
N VAL A 183 35.82 6.31 -33.68
CA VAL A 183 34.66 7.14 -33.30
C VAL A 183 34.73 8.56 -33.85
N MET A 184 33.63 8.98 -34.47
CA MET A 184 33.41 10.40 -34.77
C MET A 184 32.94 11.16 -33.52
N VAL A 185 33.81 12.03 -33.01
CA VAL A 185 33.55 12.92 -31.87
C VAL A 185 33.19 14.32 -32.38
N ASN A 186 32.08 14.87 -31.90
CA ASN A 186 31.58 16.20 -32.26
C ASN A 186 31.70 17.16 -31.06
N TYR A 187 31.91 18.45 -31.32
CA TYR A 187 31.85 19.46 -30.26
C TYR A 187 30.38 19.90 -30.04
N SER A 188 29.87 19.71 -28.83
CA SER A 188 28.52 20.14 -28.46
C SER A 188 28.54 21.57 -27.93
N SER A 189 27.94 22.50 -28.67
CA SER A 189 27.77 23.90 -28.24
C SER A 189 26.85 24.05 -27.02
N VAL A 190 26.04 23.03 -26.69
CA VAL A 190 25.17 23.03 -25.51
C VAL A 190 25.98 22.68 -24.26
N ASN A 191 26.74 21.58 -24.33
CA ASN A 191 27.49 21.06 -23.19
C ASN A 191 28.89 21.71 -23.05
N HIS A 192 29.34 22.47 -24.07
CA HIS A 192 30.68 23.05 -24.20
C HIS A 192 31.82 22.03 -24.23
N GLU A 193 31.50 20.78 -24.56
CA GLU A 193 32.41 19.62 -24.50
C GLU A 193 32.40 18.79 -25.79
N ARG A 194 33.44 17.97 -25.96
CA ARG A 194 33.55 16.98 -27.05
C ARG A 194 32.84 15.68 -26.66
N ILE A 195 31.81 15.34 -27.42
CA ILE A 195 30.98 14.15 -27.18
C ILE A 195 30.83 13.32 -28.46
N ALA A 196 30.73 12.01 -28.31
CA ALA A 196 30.33 11.11 -29.39
C ALA A 196 28.86 10.72 -29.22
N SER A 197 28.07 10.91 -30.28
CA SER A 197 26.69 10.44 -30.34
C SER A 197 26.66 9.02 -30.91
N VAL A 198 26.39 8.05 -30.05
CA VAL A 198 26.32 6.61 -30.38
C VAL A 198 24.90 6.12 -30.21
N ILE A 199 24.45 5.27 -31.13
CA ILE A 199 23.14 4.61 -31.09
C ILE A 199 23.39 3.13 -30.79
N GLU A 200 22.87 2.69 -29.67
CA GLU A 200 22.83 1.31 -29.23
C GLU A 200 21.49 0.70 -29.68
N SER A 201 21.52 -0.11 -30.74
CA SER A 201 20.32 -0.75 -31.30
C SER A 201 20.30 -2.24 -31.00
N TRP A 202 19.20 -2.70 -30.45
CA TRP A 202 18.93 -4.10 -30.13
C TRP A 202 17.87 -4.63 -31.09
N TYR A 203 18.12 -5.79 -31.70
CA TYR A 203 17.22 -6.42 -32.66
C TYR A 203 17.00 -7.89 -32.33
N LYS A 204 15.75 -8.33 -32.47
CA LYS A 204 15.31 -9.71 -32.28
C LYS A 204 15.37 -10.44 -33.61
N GLU A 205 16.50 -11.12 -33.87
CA GLU A 205 16.75 -11.83 -35.12
C GLU A 205 16.53 -13.34 -34.93
N TYR A 206 16.06 -14.04 -35.98
CA TYR A 206 15.88 -15.49 -35.94
C TYR A 206 17.21 -16.19 -36.25
N ASN A 207 17.75 -16.93 -35.29
CA ASN A 207 18.97 -17.69 -35.47
C ASN A 207 18.65 -19.10 -35.97
N GLN A 208 19.04 -19.40 -37.22
CA GLN A 208 18.78 -20.70 -37.86
C GLN A 208 19.42 -21.88 -37.11
N ASN A 209 20.53 -21.64 -36.39
CA ASN A 209 21.27 -22.69 -35.69
C ASN A 209 20.63 -23.09 -34.35
N SER A 210 20.13 -22.13 -33.58
CA SER A 210 19.45 -22.37 -32.30
C SER A 210 17.92 -22.49 -32.44
N GLN A 211 17.39 -22.30 -33.65
CA GLN A 211 15.96 -22.31 -34.00
C GLN A 211 15.10 -21.36 -33.16
N SER A 212 15.71 -20.33 -32.57
CA SER A 212 15.07 -19.39 -31.65
C SER A 212 15.29 -17.94 -32.09
N PHE A 213 14.46 -17.04 -31.56
CA PHE A 213 14.68 -15.61 -31.70
C PHE A 213 15.63 -15.14 -30.59
N GLU A 214 16.73 -14.52 -30.99
CA GLU A 214 17.78 -14.06 -30.08
C GLU A 214 17.99 -12.54 -30.25
N TRP A 215 18.31 -11.85 -29.16
CA TRP A 215 18.58 -10.42 -29.18
C TRP A 215 20.05 -10.15 -29.53
N ASN A 216 20.28 -9.46 -30.64
CA ASN A 216 21.58 -8.98 -31.12
C ASN A 216 21.72 -7.48 -30.93
N ARG A 217 22.94 -7.00 -30.67
CA ARG A 217 23.25 -5.61 -30.35
C ARG A 217 24.19 -5.00 -31.37
N TYR A 218 23.86 -3.80 -31.83
CA TYR A 218 24.59 -3.03 -32.83
C TYR A 218 24.89 -1.64 -32.26
N LEU A 219 26.17 -1.27 -32.16
CA LEU A 219 26.65 0.03 -31.72
C LEU A 219 27.13 0.80 -32.96
N TRP A 220 26.46 1.90 -33.30
CA TRP A 220 26.67 2.62 -34.56
C TRP A 220 26.41 4.13 -34.41
N SER A 221 26.78 4.92 -35.41
CA SER A 221 26.42 6.35 -35.48
C SER A 221 25.95 6.75 -36.87
N ARG A 222 25.06 7.75 -36.96
CA ARG A 222 24.43 8.20 -38.21
C ARG A 222 25.44 8.65 -39.28
N SER A 223 26.61 9.13 -38.86
CA SER A 223 27.67 9.65 -39.75
C SER A 223 28.79 8.64 -40.02
N ALA A 224 29.09 7.75 -39.08
CA ALA A 224 30.31 6.93 -39.10
C ALA A 224 30.10 5.46 -39.52
N GLY A 225 28.86 4.98 -39.53
CA GLY A 225 28.58 3.56 -39.75
C GLY A 225 28.47 2.75 -38.45
N ILE A 226 28.65 1.43 -38.55
CA ILE A 226 28.62 0.49 -37.42
C ILE A 226 30.03 0.40 -36.81
N TYR A 227 30.16 0.75 -35.53
CA TYR A 227 31.41 0.60 -34.78
C TYR A 227 31.61 -0.84 -34.28
N LYS A 228 30.54 -1.47 -33.76
CA LYS A 228 30.61 -2.81 -33.17
C LYS A 228 29.29 -3.55 -33.34
N SER A 229 29.36 -4.85 -33.60
CA SER A 229 28.22 -5.76 -33.56
C SER A 229 28.49 -6.90 -32.58
N GLU A 230 27.55 -7.15 -31.68
CA GLU A 230 27.61 -8.18 -30.64
C GLU A 230 26.39 -9.10 -30.85
N LEU A 231 26.65 -10.29 -31.40
CA LEU A 231 25.63 -11.33 -31.54
C LEU A 231 25.41 -11.98 -30.16
N LYS A 232 24.15 -12.10 -29.74
CA LYS A 232 23.73 -12.68 -28.46
C LYS A 232 24.59 -12.22 -27.26
N PRO A 233 24.53 -10.93 -26.85
CA PRO A 233 25.39 -10.39 -25.79
C PRO A 233 25.21 -11.07 -24.42
N PHE A 234 24.01 -11.60 -24.14
CA PHE A 234 23.71 -12.35 -22.93
C PHE A 234 23.43 -13.84 -23.24
N LYS A 235 23.86 -14.74 -22.35
CA LYS A 235 23.71 -16.21 -22.50
C LYS A 235 22.25 -16.65 -22.70
N ASN A 236 21.29 -16.09 -21.95
CA ASN A 236 19.84 -16.28 -22.15
C ASN A 236 19.31 -15.73 -23.48
N GLY A 237 20.08 -14.91 -24.19
CA GLY A 237 19.63 -14.18 -25.37
C GLY A 237 18.55 -13.13 -25.06
N ALA A 238 18.43 -12.67 -23.81
CA ALA A 238 17.43 -11.69 -23.40
C ALA A 238 17.83 -10.25 -23.77
N CYS A 239 16.82 -9.37 -23.85
CA CYS A 239 17.02 -7.92 -23.92
C CYS A 239 17.27 -7.38 -22.49
N PRO A 240 18.22 -6.45 -22.29
CA PRO A 240 18.48 -5.84 -20.98
C PRO A 240 17.43 -4.80 -20.58
N PHE A 241 16.57 -4.36 -21.52
CA PHE A 241 15.59 -3.32 -21.29
C PHE A 241 14.22 -3.91 -20.91
N ILE A 242 13.68 -3.41 -19.80
CA ILE A 242 12.25 -3.50 -19.48
C ILE A 242 11.63 -2.14 -19.76
N VAL A 243 10.48 -2.15 -20.42
CA VAL A 243 9.72 -0.97 -20.84
C VAL A 243 8.30 -1.08 -20.31
N SER A 244 7.67 0.04 -19.97
CA SER A 244 6.22 0.12 -19.75
C SER A 244 5.65 1.43 -20.30
N LYS A 245 4.51 1.32 -20.99
CA LYS A 245 3.70 2.41 -21.54
C LYS A 245 2.45 2.58 -20.67
N LEU A 246 2.18 3.79 -20.17
CA LEU A 246 1.06 4.04 -19.26
C LEU A 246 -0.29 4.09 -19.99
N TYR A 247 -0.46 5.09 -20.85
CA TYR A 247 -1.59 5.25 -21.76
C TYR A 247 -1.12 5.25 -23.20
N THR A 248 -1.96 4.79 -24.12
CA THR A 248 -1.69 4.71 -25.56
C THR A 248 -2.87 5.29 -26.34
N ASP A 249 -2.57 6.22 -27.23
CA ASP A 249 -3.50 6.91 -28.12
C ASP A 249 -3.92 6.02 -29.30
N GLU A 250 -4.94 6.43 -30.06
CA GLU A 250 -5.44 5.73 -31.27
C GLU A 250 -4.33 5.52 -32.32
N LEU A 251 -3.33 6.41 -32.34
CA LEU A 251 -2.16 6.36 -33.23
C LEU A 251 -0.96 5.58 -32.65
N ASN A 252 -1.14 4.85 -31.55
CA ASN A 252 -0.10 4.14 -30.79
C ASN A 252 0.98 5.05 -30.17
N ASN A 253 0.67 6.33 -29.95
CA ASN A 253 1.53 7.25 -29.21
C ASN A 253 1.31 7.04 -27.70
N TYR A 254 2.37 6.84 -26.93
CA TYR A 254 2.28 6.74 -25.47
C TYR A 254 2.27 8.12 -24.81
N TYR A 255 1.51 8.27 -23.71
CA TYR A 255 1.42 9.53 -22.96
C TYR A 255 1.15 9.30 -21.47
N GLY A 256 1.46 10.33 -20.66
CA GLY A 256 1.33 10.31 -19.19
C GLY A 256 0.17 11.18 -18.69
N LEU A 257 0.08 11.34 -17.37
CA LEU A 257 -0.94 12.16 -16.69
C LEU A 257 -0.93 13.64 -17.14
N PHE A 258 0.18 14.12 -17.72
CA PHE A 258 0.33 15.48 -18.21
C PHE A 258 -0.75 15.88 -19.22
N ARG A 259 -1.13 14.99 -20.15
CA ARG A 259 -2.05 15.30 -21.25
C ARG A 259 -3.40 15.84 -20.77
N ASP A 260 -3.96 15.19 -19.74
CA ASP A 260 -5.27 15.52 -19.19
C ASP A 260 -5.23 16.75 -18.26
N ILE A 261 -4.10 16.97 -17.58
CA ILE A 261 -3.92 18.10 -16.65
C ILE A 261 -3.58 19.40 -17.39
N LYS A 262 -2.80 19.34 -18.48
CA LYS A 262 -2.26 20.51 -19.17
C LYS A 262 -3.31 21.60 -19.47
N PRO A 263 -4.47 21.32 -20.09
CA PRO A 263 -5.44 22.37 -20.42
C PRO A 263 -6.03 23.09 -19.20
N MET A 264 -6.12 22.39 -18.06
CA MET A 264 -6.63 22.96 -16.81
C MET A 264 -5.55 23.81 -16.13
N GLN A 265 -4.30 23.34 -16.13
CA GLN A 265 -3.14 24.07 -15.60
C GLN A 265 -2.87 25.35 -16.39
N ASP A 266 -2.98 25.30 -17.73
CA ASP A 266 -2.87 26.46 -18.61
C ASP A 266 -3.96 27.49 -18.28
N PHE A 267 -5.22 27.05 -18.17
CA PHE A 267 -6.33 27.93 -17.81
C PHE A 267 -6.11 28.62 -16.45
N ILE A 268 -5.65 27.90 -15.43
CA ILE A 268 -5.37 28.47 -14.10
C ILE A 268 -4.29 29.56 -14.21
N ASN A 269 -3.16 29.26 -14.88
CA ASN A 269 -2.09 30.24 -15.06
C ASN A 269 -2.56 31.50 -15.82
N TYR A 270 -3.31 31.33 -16.91
CA TYR A 270 -3.87 32.47 -17.65
C TYR A 270 -4.91 33.26 -16.82
N ALA A 271 -5.74 32.59 -16.03
CA ALA A 271 -6.73 33.22 -15.16
C ALA A 271 -6.06 34.04 -14.05
N GLU A 272 -5.08 33.50 -13.34
CA GLU A 272 -4.37 34.20 -12.25
C GLU A 272 -3.60 35.43 -12.76
N ASN A 273 -2.84 35.30 -13.86
CA ASN A 273 -2.17 36.47 -14.47
C ASN A 273 -3.18 37.51 -15.00
N ARG A 274 -4.34 37.07 -15.51
CA ARG A 274 -5.40 37.98 -15.95
C ARG A 274 -6.08 38.68 -14.77
N MET A 275 -6.31 37.98 -13.66
CA MET A 275 -6.89 38.51 -12.44
C MET A 275 -5.95 39.52 -11.79
N GLY A 276 -4.66 39.21 -11.65
CA GLY A 276 -3.65 40.16 -11.17
C GLY A 276 -3.61 41.46 -12.00
N ASN A 277 -3.67 41.34 -13.33
CA ASN A 277 -3.76 42.50 -14.21
C ASN A 277 -5.09 43.27 -14.05
N MET A 278 -6.22 42.59 -13.86
CA MET A 278 -7.54 43.22 -13.63
C MET A 278 -7.67 43.85 -12.24
N MET A 279 -6.88 43.43 -11.24
CA MET A 279 -6.79 44.08 -9.94
C MET A 279 -5.96 45.36 -10.02
N GLY A 280 -4.82 45.34 -10.73
CA GLY A 280 -3.94 46.50 -10.93
C GLY A 280 -4.37 47.47 -12.03
N SER A 281 -5.53 47.25 -12.69
CA SER A 281 -6.02 48.16 -13.74
C SER A 281 -7.52 48.43 -13.62
N PHE A 282 -7.86 49.72 -13.50
CA PHE A 282 -9.22 50.23 -13.62
C PHE A 282 -9.44 50.79 -15.03
N LYS A 283 -10.70 50.97 -15.42
CA LYS A 283 -11.08 51.67 -16.65
C LYS A 283 -12.07 52.77 -16.30
N ALA A 284 -11.73 54.00 -16.64
CA ALA A 284 -12.62 55.15 -16.51
C ALA A 284 -13.02 55.64 -17.90
N MET A 285 -14.31 55.95 -18.08
CA MET A 285 -14.83 56.75 -19.18
C MET A 285 -15.23 58.10 -18.60
N PHE A 286 -14.84 59.19 -19.25
CA PHE A 286 -15.22 60.54 -18.85
C PHE A 286 -15.51 61.41 -20.08
N GLU A 287 -16.44 62.35 -19.95
CA GLU A 287 -16.63 63.41 -20.94
C GLU A 287 -15.47 64.41 -20.87
N GLU A 288 -15.03 64.95 -22.01
CA GLU A 288 -13.94 65.93 -22.10
C GLU A 288 -14.16 67.16 -21.18
N ASP A 289 -15.43 67.55 -20.99
CA ASP A 289 -15.85 68.63 -20.09
C ASP A 289 -15.83 68.30 -18.58
N ALA A 290 -15.65 67.04 -18.19
CA ALA A 290 -15.74 66.62 -16.79
C ALA A 290 -14.47 66.93 -15.97
N VAL A 291 -13.33 67.06 -16.65
CA VAL A 291 -11.98 67.15 -16.08
C VAL A 291 -11.33 68.50 -16.43
N VAL A 292 -10.35 68.95 -15.63
CA VAL A 292 -9.60 70.19 -15.91
C VAL A 292 -8.35 69.91 -16.75
N ASP A 293 -7.53 68.94 -16.32
CA ASP A 293 -6.40 68.40 -17.08
C ASP A 293 -6.52 66.87 -17.11
N VAL A 294 -6.51 66.30 -18.31
CA VAL A 294 -6.61 64.86 -18.54
C VAL A 294 -5.34 64.13 -18.11
N ALA A 295 -4.15 64.74 -18.28
CA ALA A 295 -2.88 64.12 -17.90
C ALA A 295 -2.77 64.00 -16.38
N GLU A 296 -2.99 65.11 -15.65
CA GLU A 296 -3.00 65.13 -14.18
C GLU A 296 -4.05 64.15 -13.61
N PHE A 297 -5.22 64.04 -14.23
CA PHE A 297 -6.27 63.12 -13.81
C PHE A 297 -5.91 61.64 -14.03
N VAL A 298 -5.24 61.30 -15.14
CA VAL A 298 -4.77 59.92 -15.39
C VAL A 298 -3.62 59.56 -14.46
N GLU A 299 -2.65 60.46 -14.25
CA GLU A 299 -1.55 60.23 -13.31
C GLU A 299 -2.05 60.08 -11.88
N THR A 300 -2.92 60.98 -11.40
CA THR A 300 -3.51 60.82 -10.06
C THR A 300 -4.31 59.54 -9.94
N MET A 301 -5.23 59.24 -10.87
CA MET A 301 -6.03 58.00 -10.80
C MET A 301 -5.17 56.72 -10.87
N SER A 302 -3.95 56.76 -11.39
CA SER A 302 -3.03 55.62 -11.39
C SER A 302 -2.46 55.25 -10.00
N LEU A 303 -2.65 56.10 -8.98
CA LEU A 303 -2.17 55.89 -7.62
C LEU A 303 -3.28 55.33 -6.71
N ASP A 304 -2.95 54.29 -5.93
CA ASP A 304 -3.88 53.54 -5.06
C ASP A 304 -4.65 54.36 -4.00
N ASN A 305 -4.28 55.62 -3.77
CA ASN A 305 -4.92 56.52 -2.79
C ASN A 305 -5.00 58.00 -3.26
N ALA A 306 -5.32 58.24 -4.52
CA ALA A 306 -5.43 59.61 -5.05
C ALA A 306 -6.78 60.30 -4.79
N ILE A 307 -6.71 61.62 -4.62
CA ILE A 307 -7.86 62.53 -4.59
C ILE A 307 -7.88 63.32 -5.90
N ALA A 308 -8.64 62.83 -6.89
CA ALA A 308 -8.79 63.49 -8.18
C ALA A 308 -9.83 64.62 -8.12
N LYS A 309 -9.51 65.78 -8.71
CA LYS A 309 -10.40 66.95 -8.76
C LYS A 309 -11.22 66.94 -10.05
N VAL A 310 -12.54 67.10 -9.91
CA VAL A 310 -13.51 67.11 -11.02
C VAL A 310 -14.26 68.43 -11.09
N ARG A 311 -14.83 68.79 -12.25
CA ARG A 311 -15.62 70.04 -12.37
C ARG A 311 -16.95 69.95 -11.58
N PRO A 312 -17.49 71.08 -11.09
CA PRO A 312 -18.81 71.10 -10.44
C PRO A 312 -19.90 70.43 -11.29
N ASN A 313 -20.84 69.76 -10.64
CA ASN A 313 -21.90 68.92 -11.23
C ASN A 313 -21.46 67.67 -12.02
N ALA A 314 -20.18 67.48 -12.38
CA ALA A 314 -19.74 66.34 -13.20
C ALA A 314 -20.10 64.95 -12.61
N LEU A 315 -20.03 64.80 -11.28
CA LEU A 315 -20.44 63.58 -10.58
C LEU A 315 -21.96 63.40 -10.52
N LYS A 316 -22.73 64.49 -10.46
CA LYS A 316 -24.20 64.47 -10.38
C LYS A 316 -24.81 64.10 -11.74
N ASP A 317 -24.21 64.60 -12.81
CA ASP A 317 -24.66 64.42 -14.18
C ASP A 317 -24.11 63.13 -14.81
N HIS A 318 -23.45 62.26 -14.02
CA HIS A 318 -22.88 60.95 -14.45
C HIS A 318 -21.84 61.04 -15.58
N LYS A 319 -21.12 62.18 -15.68
CA LYS A 319 -20.11 62.46 -16.72
C LYS A 319 -18.81 61.69 -16.58
N ILE A 320 -18.66 60.92 -15.51
CA ILE A 320 -17.53 60.02 -15.23
C ILE A 320 -18.11 58.67 -14.81
N GLN A 321 -17.72 57.61 -15.51
CA GLN A 321 -18.14 56.24 -15.23
C GLN A 321 -16.91 55.34 -15.06
N PHE A 322 -16.81 54.70 -13.91
CA PHE A 322 -15.80 53.69 -13.64
C PHE A 322 -16.36 52.32 -14.00
N MET A 323 -15.75 51.63 -14.97
CA MET A 323 -16.10 50.25 -15.26
C MET A 323 -15.52 49.36 -14.16
N ASN A 324 -16.41 48.83 -13.32
CA ASN A 324 -16.02 47.96 -12.22
C ASN A 324 -15.82 46.51 -12.72
N ASN A 325 -14.56 46.07 -12.76
CA ASN A 325 -14.19 44.71 -13.19
C ASN A 325 -14.54 43.60 -12.17
N GLN A 326 -15.10 43.92 -10.99
CA GLN A 326 -15.39 42.95 -9.91
C GLN A 326 -16.29 41.77 -10.35
N ALA A 327 -17.23 41.99 -11.26
CA ALA A 327 -18.10 40.91 -11.77
C ALA A 327 -17.29 39.88 -12.59
N ASP A 328 -16.43 40.35 -13.50
CA ASP A 328 -15.54 39.50 -14.31
C ASP A 328 -14.49 38.81 -13.43
N LEU A 329 -13.94 39.52 -12.44
CA LEU A 329 -12.99 38.98 -11.46
C LEU A 329 -13.61 37.82 -10.67
N SER A 330 -14.83 38.00 -10.17
CA SER A 330 -15.59 36.96 -9.44
C SER A 330 -15.88 35.75 -10.33
N ALA A 331 -16.29 35.97 -11.58
CA ALA A 331 -16.55 34.91 -12.54
C ALA A 331 -15.28 34.14 -12.95
N LEU A 332 -14.14 34.83 -13.12
CA LEU A 332 -12.84 34.21 -13.37
C LEU A 332 -12.36 33.40 -12.16
N SER A 333 -12.47 33.96 -10.95
CA SER A 333 -12.11 33.28 -9.70
C SER A 333 -12.93 32.00 -9.49
N GLN A 334 -14.25 32.03 -9.71
CA GLN A 334 -15.08 30.82 -9.65
C GLN A 334 -14.67 29.78 -10.69
N LYS A 335 -14.35 30.19 -11.92
CA LYS A 335 -13.91 29.25 -12.97
C LYS A 335 -12.54 28.65 -12.67
N ALA A 336 -11.59 29.45 -12.16
CA ALA A 336 -10.28 28.97 -11.72
C ALA A 336 -10.45 27.91 -10.62
N GLU A 337 -11.31 28.16 -9.63
CA GLU A 337 -11.58 27.21 -8.54
C GLU A 337 -12.26 25.92 -9.04
N GLN A 338 -13.23 26.03 -9.95
CA GLN A 338 -13.80 24.86 -10.63
C GLN A 338 -12.74 24.06 -11.40
N LYS A 339 -11.76 24.74 -12.02
CA LYS A 339 -10.63 24.05 -12.67
C LYS A 339 -9.72 23.37 -11.66
N ARG A 340 -9.40 23.97 -10.52
CA ARG A 340 -8.63 23.31 -9.44
C ARG A 340 -9.32 22.03 -8.96
N GLN A 341 -10.63 22.08 -8.75
CA GLN A 341 -11.43 20.91 -8.32
C GLN A 341 -11.44 19.79 -9.39
N LEU A 342 -11.67 20.14 -10.66
CA LEU A 342 -11.59 19.18 -11.77
C LEU A 342 -10.19 18.58 -11.91
N LEU A 343 -9.12 19.36 -11.69
CA LEU A 343 -7.74 18.91 -11.79
C LEU A 343 -7.40 17.88 -10.69
N ARG A 344 -7.92 18.05 -9.46
CA ARG A 344 -7.84 17.02 -8.40
C ARG A 344 -8.62 15.74 -8.76
N LEU A 345 -9.82 15.88 -9.32
CA LEU A 345 -10.66 14.75 -9.73
C LEU A 345 -10.00 13.94 -10.87
N LEU A 346 -9.49 14.61 -11.90
CA LEU A 346 -8.77 13.99 -13.02
C LEU A 346 -7.49 13.29 -12.58
N ALA A 347 -6.81 13.82 -11.57
CA ALA A 347 -5.65 13.17 -10.96
C ALA A 347 -6.00 11.89 -10.16
N GLY A 348 -7.28 11.58 -9.96
CA GLY A 348 -7.70 10.44 -9.15
C GLY A 348 -7.33 10.58 -7.68
N LEU A 349 -7.40 11.80 -7.12
CA LEU A 349 -7.01 12.10 -5.75
C LEU A 349 -8.18 12.70 -4.95
N ASN A 350 -8.76 11.93 -4.03
CA ASN A 350 -9.77 12.40 -3.08
C ASN A 350 -9.12 13.27 -1.97
N ASP A 351 -9.86 14.24 -1.41
CA ASP A 351 -9.34 15.13 -0.35
C ASP A 351 -8.92 14.38 0.94
N GLU A 352 -9.50 13.19 1.21
CA GLU A 352 -9.03 12.27 2.26
C GLU A 352 -7.68 11.64 1.93
N SER A 353 -7.47 11.21 0.68
CA SER A 353 -6.16 10.72 0.23
C SER A 353 -5.11 11.84 0.27
N LEU A 354 -5.55 13.10 0.09
CA LEU A 354 -4.75 14.32 0.25
C LEU A 354 -4.31 14.59 1.69
N GLY A 355 -4.88 13.91 2.70
CA GLY A 355 -4.59 14.17 4.11
C GLY A 355 -5.18 15.50 4.60
N MET A 356 -6.05 16.13 3.79
CA MET A 356 -6.66 17.43 4.06
C MET A 356 -8.02 17.31 4.76
N ALA A 357 -8.48 16.09 5.04
CA ALA A 357 -9.76 15.83 5.70
C ALA A 357 -9.70 16.20 7.20
N VAL A 358 -10.35 17.31 7.54
CA VAL A 358 -10.43 17.86 8.91
C VAL A 358 -11.35 17.04 9.85
N ASN A 359 -12.22 16.19 9.30
CA ASN A 359 -13.24 15.49 10.06
C ASN A 359 -12.68 14.27 10.80
N ARG A 360 -12.81 14.26 12.14
CA ARG A 360 -12.57 13.08 12.99
C ARG A 360 -13.56 11.97 12.63
N GLN A 361 -13.13 11.03 11.80
CA GLN A 361 -13.85 9.78 11.49
C GLN A 361 -13.07 8.56 11.98
N SER A 362 -13.71 7.39 11.99
CA SER A 362 -13.05 6.13 12.35
C SER A 362 -11.88 5.82 11.41
N GLY A 363 -10.77 5.30 11.95
CA GLY A 363 -9.58 4.93 11.17
C GLY A 363 -9.91 3.98 10.01
N VAL A 364 -10.81 3.02 10.23
CA VAL A 364 -11.30 2.09 9.18
C VAL A 364 -11.97 2.82 8.02
N ALA A 365 -12.79 3.85 8.31
CA ALA A 365 -13.43 4.66 7.27
C ALA A 365 -12.43 5.55 6.52
N ILE A 366 -11.38 6.02 7.21
CA ILE A 366 -10.28 6.77 6.59
C ILE A 366 -9.46 5.85 5.67
N ALA A 367 -9.13 4.63 6.12
CA ALA A 367 -8.44 3.63 5.31
C ALA A 367 -9.25 3.25 4.05
N GLN A 368 -10.55 2.94 4.22
CA GLN A 368 -11.43 2.60 3.09
C GLN A 368 -11.61 3.77 2.10
N ARG A 369 -11.58 5.03 2.56
CA ARG A 369 -11.59 6.22 1.69
C ARG A 369 -10.24 6.47 1.00
N LYS A 370 -9.11 6.15 1.63
CA LYS A 370 -7.79 6.12 0.97
C LYS A 370 -7.82 5.09 -0.18
N GLU A 371 -8.27 3.86 0.09
CA GLU A 371 -8.44 2.81 -0.93
C GLU A 371 -9.37 3.24 -2.07
N SER A 372 -10.51 3.86 -1.77
CA SER A 372 -11.44 4.39 -2.77
C SER A 372 -10.82 5.49 -3.63
N GLY A 373 -10.03 6.40 -3.04
CA GLY A 373 -9.29 7.41 -3.79
C GLY A 373 -8.30 6.80 -4.80
N LEU A 374 -7.66 5.69 -4.45
CA LEU A 374 -6.67 5.03 -5.29
C LEU A 374 -7.23 4.35 -6.54
N MET A 375 -8.57 4.22 -6.65
CA MET A 375 -9.23 3.67 -7.82
C MET A 375 -8.88 4.44 -9.11
N GLY A 376 -8.69 5.76 -9.04
CA GLY A 376 -8.24 6.57 -10.19
C GLY A 376 -6.78 6.31 -10.61
N LEU A 377 -5.93 5.89 -9.68
CA LEU A 377 -4.51 5.61 -9.92
C LEU A 377 -4.23 4.13 -10.25
N GLN A 378 -5.26 3.28 -10.28
CA GLN A 378 -5.10 1.84 -10.45
C GLN A 378 -4.40 1.45 -11.75
N THR A 379 -4.59 2.20 -12.84
CA THR A 379 -3.88 1.94 -14.12
C THR A 379 -2.38 2.16 -14.00
N PHE A 380 -1.97 3.22 -13.31
CA PHE A 380 -0.56 3.50 -13.04
C PHE A 380 0.06 2.44 -12.12
N LEU A 381 -0.62 2.12 -11.01
CA LEU A 381 -0.14 1.09 -10.08
C LEU A 381 0.02 -0.26 -10.78
N LYS A 382 -0.98 -0.71 -11.56
CA LYS A 382 -0.89 -1.95 -12.36
C LYS A 382 0.27 -1.94 -13.36
N ALA A 383 0.50 -0.83 -14.06
CA ALA A 383 1.63 -0.70 -14.98
C ALA A 383 2.98 -0.81 -14.24
N THR A 384 3.12 -0.16 -13.07
CA THR A 384 4.33 -0.30 -12.24
C THR A 384 4.52 -1.73 -11.72
N ASP A 385 3.46 -2.39 -11.27
CA ASP A 385 3.53 -3.74 -10.69
C ASP A 385 3.78 -4.83 -11.77
N GLU A 386 3.30 -4.63 -13.01
CA GLU A 386 3.67 -5.44 -14.17
C GLU A 386 5.13 -5.24 -14.56
N MET A 387 5.60 -3.99 -14.56
CA MET A 387 6.99 -3.66 -14.85
C MET A 387 7.95 -4.22 -13.80
N ASP A 388 7.60 -4.11 -12.51
CA ASP A 388 8.28 -4.78 -11.39
C ASP A 388 8.41 -6.28 -11.66
N ARG A 389 7.30 -6.98 -11.96
CA ARG A 389 7.33 -8.42 -12.27
C ARG A 389 8.29 -8.76 -13.41
N LEU A 390 8.41 -7.93 -14.44
CA LEU A 390 9.35 -8.14 -15.54
C LEU A 390 10.80 -7.88 -15.13
N ILE A 391 11.06 -6.85 -14.33
CA ILE A 391 12.38 -6.56 -13.76
C ILE A 391 12.88 -7.74 -12.93
N PHE A 392 12.06 -8.25 -11.99
CA PHE A 392 12.42 -9.41 -11.18
C PHE A 392 12.60 -10.68 -12.00
N LYS A 393 11.78 -10.90 -13.03
CA LYS A 393 11.95 -12.05 -13.95
C LYS A 393 13.30 -12.00 -14.69
N LEU A 394 13.72 -10.83 -15.16
CA LEU A 394 15.01 -10.66 -15.83
C LEU A 394 16.18 -10.75 -14.84
N ALA A 395 16.06 -10.13 -13.67
CA ALA A 395 17.06 -10.20 -12.60
C ALA A 395 17.33 -11.66 -12.17
N VAL A 396 16.28 -12.46 -11.90
CA VAL A 396 16.46 -13.89 -11.58
C VAL A 396 17.05 -14.66 -12.76
N SER A 397 16.69 -14.33 -14.01
CA SER A 397 17.33 -14.97 -15.18
C SER A 397 18.83 -14.68 -15.24
N PHE A 398 19.28 -13.46 -14.91
CA PHE A 398 20.70 -13.13 -14.84
C PHE A 398 21.38 -13.77 -13.63
N ILE A 399 20.75 -13.81 -12.46
CA ILE A 399 21.24 -14.56 -11.30
C ILE A 399 21.48 -16.03 -11.69
N CYS A 400 20.50 -16.68 -12.32
CA CYS A 400 20.58 -18.08 -12.73
C CYS A 400 21.72 -18.44 -13.70
N GLU A 401 22.23 -17.48 -14.49
CA GLU A 401 23.21 -17.73 -15.55
C GLU A 401 24.63 -17.22 -15.27
N TYR A 402 24.76 -16.17 -14.45
CA TYR A 402 26.05 -15.53 -14.18
C TYR A 402 26.57 -15.81 -12.76
N PHE A 403 25.70 -16.08 -11.78
CA PHE A 403 26.13 -16.36 -10.40
C PHE A 403 26.59 -17.82 -10.28
N THR A 404 27.72 -18.14 -10.92
CA THR A 404 28.29 -19.51 -11.02
C THR A 404 29.39 -19.80 -9.99
N LYS A 405 29.82 -18.80 -9.21
CA LYS A 405 30.88 -18.91 -8.21
C LYS A 405 30.33 -19.03 -6.79
N GLU A 406 31.15 -19.52 -5.86
CA GLU A 406 30.89 -19.30 -4.43
C GLU A 406 31.06 -17.82 -4.11
N GLN A 407 30.02 -17.22 -3.54
CA GLN A 407 29.99 -15.85 -3.06
C GLN A 407 29.21 -15.81 -1.75
N VAL A 408 29.55 -14.87 -0.86
CA VAL A 408 28.87 -14.65 0.41
C VAL A 408 28.14 -13.32 0.32
N PHE A 409 26.83 -13.34 0.55
CA PHE A 409 26.00 -12.14 0.56
C PHE A 409 25.49 -11.84 1.96
N LYS A 410 25.29 -10.56 2.22
CA LYS A 410 24.70 -10.02 3.45
C LYS A 410 23.28 -9.53 3.14
N ILE A 411 22.32 -9.88 3.99
CA ILE A 411 20.97 -9.31 4.01
C ILE A 411 20.75 -8.67 5.38
N VAL A 412 20.15 -7.49 5.38
CA VAL A 412 19.55 -6.93 6.60
C VAL A 412 18.09 -7.40 6.65
N ASP A 413 17.77 -8.34 7.55
CA ASP A 413 16.40 -8.83 7.80
C ASP A 413 15.78 -8.08 8.98
N ARG A 414 14.55 -7.58 8.81
CA ARG A 414 13.79 -6.85 9.85
C ARG A 414 13.59 -7.68 11.12
N LYS A 415 13.56 -9.02 11.04
CA LYS A 415 13.28 -9.90 12.19
C LYS A 415 14.51 -10.47 12.89
N VAL A 416 15.67 -10.51 12.21
CA VAL A 416 16.86 -11.24 12.70
C VAL A 416 18.12 -10.36 12.69
N GLY A 417 18.11 -9.22 12.00
CA GLY A 417 19.28 -8.36 11.82
C GLY A 417 20.16 -8.81 10.66
N ASP A 418 21.47 -8.75 10.84
CA ASP A 418 22.46 -9.08 9.81
C ASP A 418 22.55 -10.59 9.57
N ARG A 419 21.99 -11.07 8.45
CA ARG A 419 22.10 -12.47 8.01
C ARG A 419 23.08 -12.59 6.84
N TYR A 420 24.10 -13.41 7.02
CA TYR A 420 25.00 -13.82 5.94
C TYR A 420 24.56 -15.18 5.37
N PHE A 421 24.61 -15.33 4.05
CA PHE A 421 24.39 -16.61 3.38
C PHE A 421 25.39 -16.81 2.24
N LYS A 422 25.68 -18.07 1.93
CA LYS A 422 26.59 -18.46 0.84
C LYS A 422 25.80 -19.07 -0.31
N ILE A 423 26.23 -18.78 -1.54
CA ILE A 423 25.73 -19.46 -2.74
C ILE A 423 26.75 -20.46 -3.27
N ASN A 424 26.31 -21.49 -3.98
CA ASN A 424 27.13 -22.47 -4.71
C ASN A 424 28.16 -23.28 -3.88
N SER A 425 28.19 -23.21 -2.54
CA SER A 425 29.10 -24.01 -1.70
C SER A 425 28.77 -25.51 -1.62
N SER A 426 27.51 -25.91 -1.90
CA SER A 426 26.99 -27.29 -1.77
C SER A 426 26.06 -27.63 -2.94
N GLU A 427 25.83 -28.92 -3.22
CA GLU A 427 24.98 -29.35 -4.35
C GLU A 427 23.54 -28.82 -4.27
N ASP A 428 22.98 -28.72 -3.07
CA ASP A 428 21.64 -28.16 -2.77
C ASP A 428 21.57 -26.64 -3.00
N ASN A 429 22.70 -25.94 -2.84
CA ASN A 429 22.81 -24.48 -2.99
C ASN A 429 23.36 -24.06 -4.38
N LYS A 430 23.47 -25.01 -5.31
CA LYS A 430 23.95 -24.74 -6.67
C LYS A 430 22.84 -24.11 -7.49
N ILE A 431 23.04 -22.86 -7.89
CA ILE A 431 22.08 -22.11 -8.72
C ILE A 431 21.95 -22.82 -10.09
N ARG A 432 20.71 -23.01 -10.54
CA ARG A 432 20.36 -23.64 -11.83
C ARG A 432 19.26 -22.83 -12.53
N PRO A 433 19.16 -22.85 -13.86
CA PRO A 433 18.02 -22.24 -14.58
C PRO A 433 16.73 -23.00 -14.25
N LEU A 434 15.77 -22.32 -13.62
CA LEU A 434 14.50 -22.91 -13.17
C LEU A 434 13.28 -22.10 -13.66
N LYS A 435 12.12 -22.75 -13.74
CA LYS A 435 10.83 -22.10 -14.01
C LYS A 435 10.07 -21.88 -12.70
N PHE A 436 10.20 -20.68 -12.15
CA PHE A 436 9.49 -20.20 -10.96
C PHE A 436 8.24 -19.38 -11.35
N ASP A 437 7.28 -19.25 -10.43
CA ASP A 437 6.20 -18.27 -10.52
C ASP A 437 6.48 -17.09 -9.57
N LEU A 438 6.28 -15.86 -10.08
CA LEU A 438 6.49 -14.63 -9.33
C LEU A 438 5.17 -14.16 -8.71
N ILE A 439 5.04 -14.30 -7.40
CA ILE A 439 3.92 -13.76 -6.62
C ILE A 439 4.32 -12.38 -6.12
N LEU A 440 3.71 -11.35 -6.69
CA LEU A 440 3.85 -9.95 -6.26
C LEU A 440 2.61 -9.58 -5.43
N LYS A 441 2.83 -9.15 -4.19
CA LYS A 441 1.82 -8.63 -3.27
C LYS A 441 2.14 -7.17 -2.96
N SER A 442 1.40 -6.26 -3.57
CA SER A 442 1.46 -4.84 -3.22
C SER A 442 0.57 -4.58 -2.00
N GLN A 443 1.13 -4.01 -0.94
CA GLN A 443 0.45 -3.58 0.28
C GLN A 443 1.00 -2.22 0.73
N LEU A 444 0.25 -1.45 1.51
CA LEU A 444 0.73 -0.17 2.04
C LEU A 444 1.68 -0.38 3.22
N LYS A 445 2.74 0.44 3.35
CA LYS A 445 3.60 0.48 4.55
C LYS A 445 2.80 0.73 5.82
N THR A 446 1.71 1.48 5.69
CA THR A 446 0.77 1.77 6.77
C THR A 446 -0.37 0.75 6.77
N GLU A 447 -0.16 -0.38 7.43
CA GLU A 447 -0.95 -0.52 8.66
C GLU A 447 -0.21 0.31 9.71
N SER A 448 -0.78 1.44 10.12
CA SER A 448 -0.30 2.16 11.30
C SER A 448 -0.23 1.20 12.47
N ARG A 449 0.70 1.40 13.41
CA ARG A 449 0.73 0.64 14.67
C ARG A 449 -0.63 0.67 15.36
N ASP A 450 -1.38 1.75 15.19
CA ASP A 450 -2.73 1.94 15.73
C ASP A 450 -3.80 1.15 14.95
N GLU A 451 -3.62 0.92 13.64
CA GLU A 451 -4.49 0.09 12.80
C GLU A 451 -4.24 -1.40 13.09
N LYS A 452 -2.98 -1.82 13.21
CA LYS A 452 -2.61 -3.16 13.71
C LYS A 452 -3.20 -3.41 15.09
N TRP A 453 -3.02 -2.46 16.01
CA TRP A 453 -3.59 -2.53 17.36
C TRP A 453 -5.12 -2.61 17.32
N TYR A 454 -5.78 -1.87 16.43
CA TYR A 454 -7.24 -1.95 16.27
C TYR A 454 -7.68 -3.32 15.75
N ASN A 455 -7.03 -3.86 14.72
CA ASN A 455 -7.29 -5.19 14.17
C ASN A 455 -7.09 -6.28 15.23
N TRP A 456 -5.99 -6.22 16.00
CA TRP A 456 -5.74 -7.11 17.12
C TRP A 456 -6.75 -6.95 18.26
N ASN A 457 -7.19 -5.73 18.58
CA ASN A 457 -8.20 -5.48 19.61
C ASN A 457 -9.57 -6.04 19.20
N GLU A 458 -10.00 -5.89 17.95
CA GLU A 458 -11.24 -6.53 17.46
C GLU A 458 -11.12 -8.06 17.44
N LEU A 459 -9.99 -8.63 17.01
CA LEU A 459 -9.73 -10.07 17.12
C LEU A 459 -9.80 -10.56 18.57
N LEU A 460 -9.18 -9.83 19.51
CA LEU A 460 -9.20 -10.17 20.93
C LEU A 460 -10.60 -10.05 21.55
N LYS A 461 -11.41 -9.04 21.17
CA LYS A 461 -12.82 -8.92 21.59
C LYS A 461 -13.68 -10.09 21.13
N ILE A 462 -13.41 -10.62 19.93
CA ILE A 462 -14.11 -11.80 19.39
C ILE A 462 -13.60 -13.09 20.05
N LEU A 463 -12.29 -13.24 20.23
CA LEU A 463 -11.69 -14.47 20.74
C LEU A 463 -11.81 -14.65 22.27
N ALA A 464 -11.68 -13.57 23.06
CA ALA A 464 -11.76 -13.64 24.52
C ALA A 464 -13.03 -14.32 25.07
N PRO A 465 -14.25 -14.06 24.57
CA PRO A 465 -15.45 -14.77 25.02
C PRO A 465 -15.61 -16.19 24.44
N ILE A 466 -14.89 -16.56 23.37
CA ILE A 466 -15.03 -17.85 22.68
C ILE A 466 -13.98 -18.87 23.15
N ARG A 467 -12.70 -18.45 23.26
CA ARG A 467 -11.56 -19.28 23.68
C ARG A 467 -10.55 -18.45 24.48
N PRO A 468 -10.79 -18.20 25.78
CA PRO A 468 -9.87 -17.43 26.62
C PRO A 468 -8.47 -18.06 26.70
N ASP A 469 -8.35 -19.39 26.60
CA ASP A 469 -7.08 -20.14 26.62
C ASP A 469 -6.10 -19.74 25.51
N LEU A 470 -6.58 -19.16 24.39
CA LEU A 470 -5.71 -18.74 23.29
C LEU A 470 -5.16 -17.33 23.47
N VAL A 471 -5.78 -16.48 24.31
CA VAL A 471 -5.39 -15.08 24.49
C VAL A 471 -3.92 -14.93 24.95
N PRO A 472 -3.40 -15.71 25.92
CA PRO A 472 -1.98 -15.62 26.32
C PRO A 472 -0.99 -15.93 25.19
N ASN A 473 -1.36 -16.80 24.24
CA ASN A 473 -0.51 -17.14 23.09
C ASN A 473 -0.57 -16.09 21.97
N LEU A 474 -1.65 -15.31 21.92
CA LEU A 474 -1.84 -14.25 20.92
C LEU A 474 -1.13 -12.94 21.30
N VAL A 475 -0.94 -12.63 22.59
CA VAL A 475 -0.22 -11.42 23.03
C VAL A 475 1.24 -11.37 22.52
N PRO A 476 2.05 -12.45 22.59
CA PRO A 476 3.34 -12.55 21.90
C PRO A 476 3.31 -12.21 20.40
N LEU A 477 2.30 -12.72 19.69
CA LEU A 477 2.16 -12.53 18.24
C LEU A 477 1.77 -11.09 17.90
N MET A 478 0.84 -10.51 18.66
CA MET A 478 0.45 -9.10 18.56
C MET A 478 1.64 -8.17 18.77
N LEU A 479 2.45 -8.40 19.81
CA LEU A 479 3.60 -7.55 20.10
C LEU A 479 4.67 -7.60 18.99
N ASN A 480 4.94 -8.80 18.46
CA ASN A 480 5.86 -9.02 17.33
C ASN A 480 5.38 -8.28 16.07
N ASP A 481 4.08 -8.37 15.76
CA ASP A 481 3.45 -7.68 14.63
C ASP A 481 3.43 -6.14 14.79
N MET A 482 3.46 -5.64 16.03
CA MET A 482 3.54 -4.20 16.34
C MET A 482 4.96 -3.59 16.26
N ASP A 483 6.01 -4.38 15.99
CA ASP A 483 7.42 -3.96 15.98
C ASP A 483 7.84 -3.15 17.23
N SER A 484 7.28 -3.47 18.42
CA SER A 484 7.65 -2.76 19.65
C SER A 484 9.09 -3.10 20.05
N PRO A 485 9.96 -2.13 20.42
CA PRO A 485 11.33 -2.43 20.86
C PRO A 485 11.38 -3.26 22.15
N ILE A 486 10.27 -3.33 22.88
CA ILE A 486 10.09 -4.08 24.13
C ILE A 486 9.55 -5.51 23.86
N THR A 487 9.43 -5.94 22.59
CA THR A 487 8.98 -7.30 22.25
C THR A 487 9.82 -8.37 22.91
N ASN A 488 11.14 -8.26 22.79
CA ASN A 488 12.07 -9.27 23.31
C ASN A 488 11.95 -9.38 24.84
N ASP A 489 11.95 -8.25 25.54
CA ASP A 489 11.81 -8.20 27.00
C ASP A 489 10.46 -8.78 27.47
N VAL A 490 9.37 -8.51 26.75
CA VAL A 490 8.04 -9.06 27.09
C VAL A 490 7.93 -10.54 26.74
N LEU A 491 8.54 -10.99 25.63
CA LEU A 491 8.64 -12.42 25.29
C LEU A 491 9.44 -13.17 26.35
N GLU A 492 10.56 -12.62 26.80
CA GLU A 492 11.37 -13.18 27.89
C GLU A 492 10.60 -13.18 29.22
N ALA A 493 9.87 -12.11 29.53
CA ALA A 493 9.02 -12.05 30.73
C ALA A 493 7.88 -13.09 30.70
N ILE A 494 7.25 -13.32 29.54
CA ILE A 494 6.20 -14.34 29.35
C ILE A 494 6.80 -15.75 29.42
N GLN A 495 7.97 -15.99 28.80
CA GLN A 495 8.67 -17.27 28.90
C GLN A 495 9.07 -17.57 30.35
N ASN A 496 9.60 -16.59 31.07
CA ASN A 496 9.93 -16.71 32.49
C ASN A 496 8.68 -16.95 33.34
N ALA A 497 7.57 -16.26 33.08
CA ALA A 497 6.29 -16.48 33.79
C ALA A 497 5.72 -17.89 33.53
N ASN A 498 5.78 -18.38 32.29
CA ASN A 498 5.35 -19.72 31.92
C ASN A 498 6.27 -20.78 32.55
N ALA A 499 7.59 -20.60 32.48
CA ALA A 499 8.56 -21.50 33.12
C ALA A 499 8.40 -21.52 34.66
N LEU A 500 8.09 -20.39 35.28
CA LEU A 500 7.73 -20.31 36.69
C LEU A 500 6.40 -21.02 36.98
N GLN A 501 5.40 -20.94 36.11
CA GLN A 501 4.15 -21.70 36.25
C GLN A 501 4.37 -23.20 36.08
N GLU A 502 5.16 -23.63 35.10
CA GLU A 502 5.51 -25.04 34.88
C GLU A 502 6.36 -25.60 36.02
N GLN A 503 7.34 -24.86 36.53
CA GLN A 503 8.08 -25.24 37.73
C GLN A 503 7.18 -25.33 38.96
N ASN A 504 6.24 -24.38 39.15
CA ASN A 504 5.27 -24.46 40.24
C ASN A 504 4.27 -25.62 40.06
N ALA A 505 3.92 -25.98 38.83
CA ALA A 505 3.06 -27.13 38.53
C ALA A 505 3.78 -28.47 38.77
N GLN A 506 5.07 -28.57 38.40
CA GLN A 506 5.91 -29.74 38.66
C GLN A 506 6.26 -29.87 40.15
N ALA A 507 6.59 -28.78 40.84
CA ALA A 507 6.85 -28.78 42.28
C ALA A 507 5.60 -29.14 43.10
N ASN A 508 4.42 -28.68 42.67
CA ASN A 508 3.14 -29.05 43.30
C ASN A 508 2.51 -30.32 42.74
N ALA A 509 3.11 -31.02 41.77
CA ALA A 509 2.55 -32.27 41.25
C ALA A 509 2.30 -33.33 42.36
N PRO A 510 3.29 -33.69 43.21
CA PRO A 510 3.04 -34.62 44.32
C PRO A 510 2.09 -34.04 45.39
N TYR A 511 2.09 -32.71 45.59
CA TYR A 511 1.20 -32.07 46.57
C TYR A 511 -0.26 -32.03 46.10
N ASN A 512 -0.50 -31.82 44.80
CA ASN A 512 -1.83 -31.87 44.18
C ASN A 512 -2.35 -33.31 44.10
N GLU A 513 -1.52 -34.32 43.82
CA GLU A 513 -1.93 -35.72 43.95
C GLU A 513 -2.29 -36.06 45.40
N GLN A 514 -1.54 -35.56 46.39
CA GLN A 514 -1.84 -35.78 47.80
C GLN A 514 -3.12 -35.05 48.26
N ILE A 515 -3.37 -33.83 47.77
CA ILE A 515 -4.63 -33.10 48.00
C ILE A 515 -5.80 -33.82 47.32
N GLN A 516 -5.65 -34.27 46.07
CA GLN A 516 -6.69 -35.03 45.37
C GLN A 516 -6.96 -36.37 46.06
N ALA A 517 -5.93 -37.09 46.52
CA ALA A 517 -6.10 -38.32 47.29
C ALA A 517 -6.81 -38.07 48.64
N LEU A 518 -6.48 -36.98 49.35
CA LEU A 518 -7.18 -36.57 50.56
C LEU A 518 -8.62 -36.10 50.29
N GLN A 519 -8.89 -35.46 49.16
CA GLN A 519 -10.24 -35.09 48.73
C GLN A 519 -11.05 -36.32 48.32
N ILE A 520 -10.46 -37.28 47.61
CA ILE A 520 -11.06 -38.57 47.28
C ILE A 520 -11.35 -39.35 48.56
N GLN A 521 -10.43 -39.40 49.53
CA GLN A 521 -10.69 -40.01 50.84
C GLN A 521 -11.80 -39.28 51.61
N LYS A 522 -11.85 -37.94 51.61
CA LYS A 522 -12.96 -37.18 52.22
C LYS A 522 -14.29 -37.49 51.55
N LEU A 523 -14.36 -37.46 50.22
CA LEU A 523 -15.55 -37.81 49.44
C LEU A 523 -15.96 -39.27 49.69
N GLN A 524 -15.01 -40.20 49.79
CA GLN A 524 -15.28 -41.60 50.08
C GLN A 524 -15.78 -41.82 51.52
N ALA A 525 -15.25 -41.08 52.49
CA ALA A 525 -15.76 -41.04 53.86
C ALA A 525 -17.15 -40.40 53.95
N GLU A 526 -17.42 -39.34 53.19
CA GLU A 526 -18.73 -38.68 53.11
C GLU A 526 -19.77 -39.57 52.41
N ILE A 527 -19.37 -40.31 51.37
CA ILE A 527 -20.18 -41.36 50.73
C ILE A 527 -20.47 -42.49 51.73
N LEU A 528 -19.48 -42.95 52.50
CA LEU A 528 -19.69 -43.96 53.55
C LEU A 528 -20.59 -43.45 54.68
N GLU A 529 -20.48 -42.19 55.09
CA GLU A 529 -21.37 -41.59 56.09
C GLU A 529 -22.81 -41.46 55.55
N LEU A 530 -22.97 -41.07 54.29
CA LEU A 530 -24.26 -41.03 53.59
C LEU A 530 -24.87 -42.42 53.42
N GLN A 531 -24.06 -43.44 53.08
CA GLN A 531 -24.49 -44.84 53.03
C GLN A 531 -24.86 -45.37 54.42
N ALA A 532 -24.09 -45.08 55.47
CA ALA A 532 -24.41 -45.46 56.84
C ALA A 532 -25.69 -44.77 57.35
N LYS A 533 -25.90 -43.50 56.98
CA LYS A 533 -27.18 -42.80 57.23
C LYS A 533 -28.33 -43.45 56.47
N ALA A 534 -28.14 -43.78 55.18
CA ALA A 534 -29.14 -44.49 54.39
C ALA A 534 -29.48 -45.86 55.00
N HIS A 535 -28.49 -46.65 55.41
CA HIS A 535 -28.68 -47.91 56.13
C HIS A 535 -29.47 -47.72 57.42
N LYS A 536 -29.10 -46.73 58.25
CA LYS A 536 -29.84 -46.40 59.47
C LYS A 536 -31.29 -45.98 59.18
N TYR A 537 -31.55 -45.24 58.11
CA TYR A 537 -32.92 -44.93 57.67
C TYR A 537 -33.67 -46.16 57.15
N THR A 538 -33.01 -47.10 56.47
CA THR A 538 -33.64 -48.37 56.06
C THR A 538 -33.93 -49.29 57.23
N GLU A 539 -33.05 -49.36 58.24
CA GLU A 539 -33.28 -50.13 59.47
C GLU A 539 -34.37 -49.49 60.34
N GLN A 540 -34.39 -48.15 60.45
CA GLN A 540 -35.52 -47.44 61.07
C GLN A 540 -36.82 -47.65 60.29
N GLY A 541 -36.77 -47.73 58.96
CA GLY A 541 -37.91 -48.09 58.12
C GLY A 541 -38.40 -49.52 58.38
N ALA A 542 -37.48 -50.48 58.47
CA ALA A 542 -37.79 -51.88 58.77
C ALA A 542 -38.35 -52.06 60.20
N LEU A 543 -37.76 -51.39 61.20
CA LEU A 543 -38.31 -51.32 62.56
C LEU A 543 -39.69 -50.65 62.57
N SER A 544 -39.90 -49.58 61.80
CA SER A 544 -41.22 -48.95 61.68
C SER A 544 -42.23 -49.86 60.96
N GLN A 545 -41.78 -50.75 60.07
CA GLN A 545 -42.62 -51.76 59.44
C GLN A 545 -42.98 -52.87 60.43
N THR A 546 -42.02 -53.40 61.21
CA THR A 546 -42.31 -54.44 62.21
C THR A 546 -43.14 -53.92 63.40
N THR A 547 -43.01 -52.64 63.79
CA THR A 547 -43.95 -52.02 64.74
C THR A 547 -45.32 -51.83 64.11
N ASN A 548 -45.44 -51.40 62.85
CA ASN A 548 -46.73 -51.31 62.16
C ASN A 548 -47.40 -52.69 61.95
N GLU A 549 -46.62 -53.75 61.72
CA GLU A 549 -47.14 -55.13 61.64
C GLU A 549 -47.60 -55.62 63.03
N SER A 550 -46.84 -55.31 64.07
CA SER A 550 -47.21 -55.60 65.46
C SER A 550 -48.46 -54.83 65.90
N GLU A 551 -48.60 -53.56 65.51
CA GLU A 551 -49.81 -52.76 65.73
C GLU A 551 -51.00 -53.28 64.92
N LYS A 552 -50.79 -53.73 63.67
CA LYS A 552 -51.86 -54.39 62.88
C LYS A 552 -52.28 -55.74 63.46
N ILE A 553 -51.36 -56.52 64.01
CA ILE A 553 -51.68 -57.78 64.72
C ILE A 553 -52.49 -57.46 65.98
N ASN A 554 -52.06 -56.49 66.79
CA ASN A 554 -52.81 -56.05 67.98
C ASN A 554 -54.18 -55.47 67.63
N GLN A 555 -54.30 -54.70 66.54
CA GLN A 555 -55.59 -54.22 66.03
C GLN A 555 -56.47 -55.35 65.50
N ALA A 556 -55.91 -56.35 64.83
CA ALA A 556 -56.66 -57.52 64.36
C ALA A 556 -57.24 -58.34 65.55
N VAL A 557 -56.45 -58.54 66.61
CA VAL A 557 -56.92 -59.19 67.85
C VAL A 557 -58.02 -58.36 68.51
N ALA A 558 -57.83 -57.05 68.67
CA ALA A 558 -58.83 -56.16 69.26
C ALA A 558 -60.13 -56.08 68.43
N ILE A 559 -60.05 -56.17 67.10
CA ILE A 559 -61.23 -56.21 66.21
C ILE A 559 -61.98 -57.55 66.33
N SER A 560 -61.28 -58.67 66.53
CA SER A 560 -61.94 -59.96 66.80
C SER A 560 -62.63 -60.01 68.17
N GLU A 561 -62.09 -59.32 69.18
CA GLU A 561 -62.71 -59.25 70.51
C GLU A 561 -63.90 -58.28 70.55
N MET A 562 -63.83 -57.14 69.85
CA MET A 562 -64.94 -56.16 69.81
C MET A 562 -66.19 -56.62 69.04
N GLN A 563 -66.10 -57.67 68.21
CA GLN A 563 -67.24 -58.17 67.42
C GLN A 563 -68.22 -59.06 68.20
N GLN A 564 -67.98 -59.40 69.47
CA GLN A 564 -68.88 -60.26 70.26
C GLN A 564 -69.78 -59.55 71.28
N GLU A 565 -69.59 -58.26 71.59
CA GLU A 565 -70.22 -57.66 72.80
C GLU A 565 -71.10 -56.40 72.61
N SER A 566 -71.42 -55.96 71.39
CA SER A 566 -72.19 -54.70 71.18
C SER A 566 -73.36 -54.77 70.20
N ALA A 567 -74.38 -55.57 70.52
CA ALA A 567 -75.71 -55.44 69.93
C ALA A 567 -76.58 -54.45 70.73
N LYS A 568 -76.66 -53.17 70.31
CA LYS A 568 -77.82 -52.24 70.51
C LYS A 568 -77.60 -50.82 69.94
N ASN A 569 -78.55 -50.41 69.08
CA ASN A 569 -79.11 -49.08 68.78
C ASN A 569 -78.29 -47.77 68.89
N ASP A 570 -78.23 -47.07 67.75
CA ASP A 570 -78.71 -45.71 67.47
C ASP A 570 -78.42 -44.51 68.42
N ASN A 571 -77.77 -43.46 67.87
CA ASN A 571 -78.36 -42.14 67.54
C ASN A 571 -77.39 -40.93 67.64
N ASN A 572 -77.61 -39.98 66.71
CA ASN A 572 -77.42 -38.51 66.84
C ASN A 572 -76.03 -37.84 66.98
N ALA A 573 -75.59 -37.25 65.86
CA ALA A 573 -75.56 -35.80 65.60
C ALA A 573 -74.48 -34.84 66.21
N LYS A 574 -74.03 -33.92 65.31
CA LYS A 574 -73.45 -32.55 65.49
C LYS A 574 -71.94 -32.35 65.75
N THR A 575 -71.39 -31.40 64.97
CA THR A 575 -70.27 -30.45 65.20
C THR A 575 -70.34 -29.71 66.56
N PRO A 576 -69.27 -29.06 67.13
CA PRO A 576 -68.34 -28.14 66.42
C PRO A 576 -66.90 -27.92 66.99
N GLU A 577 -66.27 -26.86 66.49
CA GLU A 577 -65.04 -26.11 66.85
C GLU A 577 -64.63 -25.97 68.35
N ASN A 578 -63.32 -25.86 68.65
CA ASN A 578 -62.69 -24.56 69.04
C ASN A 578 -61.15 -24.51 69.18
N LYS A 579 -60.61 -23.27 69.30
CA LYS A 579 -59.20 -22.80 69.40
C LYS A 579 -58.64 -22.91 70.86
N PRO A 580 -57.46 -22.34 71.31
CA PRO A 580 -56.44 -21.49 70.64
C PRO A 580 -54.92 -21.65 70.98
N ASN A 581 -54.09 -21.01 70.12
CA ASN A 581 -52.75 -20.40 70.30
C ASN A 581 -52.16 -20.15 71.72
N LYS A 582 -50.85 -20.45 71.92
CA LYS A 582 -49.75 -19.45 72.01
C LYS A 582 -48.30 -20.01 72.21
N LYS A 583 -47.38 -19.59 71.32
CA LYS A 583 -45.96 -19.18 71.49
C LYS A 583 -44.91 -20.08 72.22
N LEU A 584 -43.75 -20.26 71.57
CA LEU A 584 -42.42 -19.84 72.07
C LEU A 584 -41.32 -19.79 70.97
N LYS A 585 -40.09 -19.38 71.32
CA LYS A 585 -38.98 -18.83 70.48
C LYS A 585 -37.62 -19.49 70.85
N THR A 586 -36.48 -19.42 70.13
CA THR A 586 -36.03 -18.80 68.85
C THR A 586 -34.78 -19.52 68.30
N SER A 587 -34.25 -19.06 67.13
CA SER A 587 -32.85 -19.20 66.63
C SER A 587 -32.34 -20.62 66.24
N ASP A 588 -31.49 -20.81 65.23
CA ASP A 588 -30.90 -19.86 64.27
C ASP A 588 -30.66 -20.47 62.86
N LYS A 589 -30.24 -19.64 61.91
CA LYS A 589 -30.28 -19.85 60.44
C LYS A 589 -29.41 -20.99 59.90
N THR A 590 -29.95 -21.73 58.93
CA THR A 590 -29.18 -22.30 57.80
C THR A 590 -29.91 -22.14 56.46
N THR A 591 -29.12 -22.04 55.40
CA THR A 591 -29.51 -21.81 53.99
C THR A 591 -30.17 -23.01 53.33
N TRP A 592 -31.04 -22.78 52.32
CA TRP A 592 -30.97 -23.45 51.01
C TRP A 592 -31.64 -22.61 49.91
N ARG A 593 -30.93 -22.43 48.78
CA ARG A 593 -31.49 -22.01 47.48
C ARG A 593 -31.67 -23.26 46.62
N LYS A 594 -32.64 -23.30 45.71
CA LYS A 594 -32.46 -23.75 44.30
C LYS A 594 -33.64 -23.33 43.40
N TYR A 595 -33.28 -22.72 42.26
CA TYR A 595 -33.97 -22.49 40.98
C TYR A 595 -35.50 -22.29 40.86
N PRO A 596 -35.92 -21.30 40.06
CA PRO A 596 -37.05 -21.43 39.15
C PRO A 596 -36.56 -21.76 37.72
N SER A 597 -37.17 -22.76 37.09
CA SER A 597 -36.98 -23.09 35.67
C SER A 597 -38.32 -23.08 34.93
N ALA A 598 -38.40 -22.28 33.86
CA ALA A 598 -39.31 -22.38 32.72
C ALA A 598 -40.81 -22.62 32.99
N GLN A 599 -41.61 -21.56 32.79
CA GLN A 599 -42.71 -21.58 31.79
C GLN A 599 -43.18 -20.15 31.50
N ASN A 600 -43.18 -19.76 30.22
CA ASN A 600 -44.11 -18.72 29.73
C ASN A 600 -45.51 -19.34 29.69
N LEU A 601 -46.55 -18.53 29.89
CA LEU A 601 -47.86 -18.69 29.25
C LEU A 601 -48.63 -17.37 29.42
N ASP A 602 -48.95 -16.73 28.30
CA ASP A 602 -49.69 -15.47 28.25
C ASP A 602 -51.16 -15.66 28.65
N TYR A 603 -51.70 -14.66 29.36
CA TYR A 603 -53.04 -14.08 29.16
C TYR A 603 -53.12 -12.68 29.79
#